data_AF-A0A1I6XD35-F1
#
_entry.id   AF-A0A1I6XD35-F1
#
_cell.length_a   1.000
_cell.length_b   1.000
_cell.length_c   1.000
_cell.angle_alpha   90.00
_cell.angle_beta   90.00
_cell.angle_gamma   90.00
#
_symmetry.space_group_name_H-M   'P 1'
#
loop_
_entity.id
_entity.type
_entity.pdbx_description
1 polymer ?
#
loop_
_entity_poly.entity_id
_entity_poly.type
_entity_poly.pdbx_seq_one_letter_code
_entity_poly.pdbx_strand_id
1 'polypeptide(L)'
;MAGSTRRARPSLRTRLAVTAGIGAAVVLATPGPAMATGDPLTPTVTCVQQAPNGSWTAVFGYTNTSSSALTVRRGGDNDFDPDRFNGPQIETFRPGAYQGAFSVSVPSGYSSIQWELGDRRVTAYRDRSTPCPASTELPADGNGLGIVIALAASGAVAGGSMWLAQRRTQHRAALAAAATAD
;
A
#
# COMPACT_ATOMS: atom_id res chain seq x y z
N MET A 1 93.74 32.47 -15.30
CA MET A 1 92.88 31.88 -16.35
C MET A 1 91.44 32.16 -15.94
N ALA A 2 90.80 33.14 -16.60
CA ALA A 2 89.46 33.60 -16.28
C ALA A 2 88.46 32.94 -17.24
N GLY A 3 87.56 32.11 -16.71
CA GLY A 3 86.49 31.47 -17.46
C GLY A 3 85.14 32.10 -17.12
N SER A 4 84.67 32.99 -18.00
CA SER A 4 83.40 33.71 -17.90
C SER A 4 82.18 32.78 -17.93
N THR A 5 81.29 32.91 -16.95
CA THR A 5 79.96 32.29 -16.91
C THR A 5 79.01 32.97 -17.91
N ARG A 6 78.66 32.29 -19.00
CA ARG A 6 77.58 32.75 -19.90
C ARG A 6 76.24 32.18 -19.44
N ARG A 7 75.40 33.09 -18.94
CA ARG A 7 73.99 32.87 -18.63
C ARG A 7 73.18 32.93 -19.94
N ALA A 8 72.71 31.79 -20.44
CA ALA A 8 71.83 31.75 -21.61
C ALA A 8 70.36 31.87 -21.15
N ARG A 9 69.70 32.95 -21.58
CA ARG A 9 68.25 33.18 -21.41
C ARG A 9 67.49 32.34 -22.45
N PRO A 10 66.47 31.55 -22.10
CA PRO A 10 65.71 30.80 -23.08
C PRO A 10 64.80 31.74 -23.89
N SER A 11 64.96 31.69 -25.22
CA SER A 11 64.13 32.38 -26.19
C SER A 11 62.74 31.77 -26.28
N LEU A 12 61.74 32.64 -26.28
CA LEU A 12 60.30 32.36 -26.25
C LEU A 12 59.77 31.82 -27.60
N ARG A 13 60.32 30.73 -28.15
CA ARG A 13 59.84 30.15 -29.42
C ARG A 13 60.12 28.65 -29.53
N THR A 14 59.37 27.81 -28.83
CA THR A 14 59.14 26.42 -29.27
C THR A 14 57.81 25.91 -28.70
N ARG A 15 56.70 26.39 -29.28
CA ARG A 15 55.44 25.62 -29.26
C ARG A 15 55.56 24.61 -30.40
N LEU A 16 55.74 23.33 -30.10
CA LEU A 16 55.23 22.21 -30.91
C LEU A 16 55.50 20.87 -30.20
N ALA A 17 54.39 20.24 -29.85
CA ALA A 17 54.14 18.80 -29.82
C ALA A 17 55.10 17.88 -29.03
N VAL A 18 54.67 17.52 -27.82
CA VAL A 18 54.76 16.13 -27.34
C VAL A 18 53.42 15.78 -26.68
N THR A 19 52.43 15.42 -27.50
CA THR A 19 51.31 14.58 -27.07
C THR A 19 51.81 13.14 -27.08
N ALA A 20 52.36 12.68 -25.96
CA ALA A 20 52.67 11.27 -25.72
C ALA A 20 51.84 10.84 -24.51
N GLY A 21 50.92 9.92 -24.76
CA GLY A 21 49.81 9.60 -23.87
C GLY A 21 50.23 8.95 -22.55
N ILE A 22 49.46 9.27 -21.52
CA ILE A 22 49.09 8.31 -20.48
C ILE A 22 47.58 8.51 -20.29
N GLY A 23 46.79 7.76 -21.07
CA GLY A 23 45.41 7.47 -20.71
C GLY A 23 45.44 6.59 -19.47
N ALA A 24 45.57 7.19 -18.29
CA ALA A 24 45.27 6.48 -17.06
C ALA A 24 43.75 6.40 -16.97
N ALA A 25 43.22 5.27 -17.43
CA ALA A 25 41.85 4.88 -17.17
C ALA A 25 41.61 4.94 -15.66
N VAL A 26 40.92 5.98 -15.20
CA VAL A 26 40.27 5.95 -13.89
C VAL A 26 39.17 4.92 -14.06
N VAL A 27 39.49 3.66 -13.77
CA VAL A 27 38.50 2.62 -13.51
C VAL A 27 37.71 3.17 -12.34
N LEU A 28 36.54 3.74 -12.64
CA LEU A 28 35.51 3.98 -11.66
C LEU A 28 35.27 2.62 -11.03
N ALA A 29 35.79 2.42 -9.82
CA ALA A 29 35.39 1.33 -8.96
C ALA A 29 33.91 1.57 -8.67
N THR A 30 33.04 1.14 -9.59
CA THR A 30 31.64 0.99 -9.30
C THR A 30 31.60 -0.03 -8.17
N PRO A 31 31.08 0.32 -6.98
CA PRO A 31 30.83 -0.71 -5.99
C PRO A 31 29.90 -1.72 -6.67
N GLY A 32 30.40 -2.94 -6.87
CA GLY A 32 29.54 -4.05 -7.29
C GLY A 32 28.39 -4.17 -6.29
N PRO A 33 27.22 -4.67 -6.70
CA PRO A 33 26.13 -4.88 -5.77
C PRO A 33 26.65 -5.77 -4.62
N ALA A 34 26.76 -5.19 -3.43
CA ALA A 34 27.04 -5.96 -2.23
C ALA A 34 25.84 -6.90 -2.04
N MET A 35 26.04 -8.19 -2.31
CA MET A 35 25.05 -9.20 -1.95
C MET A 35 25.08 -9.29 -0.42
N ALA A 36 24.14 -8.60 0.23
CA ALA A 36 23.91 -8.78 1.65
C ALA A 36 23.52 -10.25 1.88
N THR A 37 24.29 -10.98 2.67
CA THR A 37 24.04 -12.39 3.04
C THR A 37 22.90 -12.53 4.06
N GLY A 38 21.98 -11.56 4.11
CA GLY A 38 20.82 -11.59 5.01
C GLY A 38 19.65 -12.36 4.41
N ASP A 39 18.71 -12.78 5.25
CA ASP A 39 17.47 -13.40 4.80
C ASP A 39 16.77 -12.50 3.75
N PRO A 40 16.46 -13.02 2.55
CA PRO A 40 15.78 -12.26 1.51
C PRO A 40 14.33 -11.89 1.86
N LEU A 41 13.74 -12.49 2.90
CA LEU A 41 12.38 -12.23 3.35
C LEU A 41 12.35 -11.27 4.55
N THR A 42 11.76 -10.10 4.40
CA THR A 42 11.55 -9.14 5.48
C THR A 42 10.06 -9.06 5.82
N PRO A 43 9.60 -9.55 6.99
CA PRO A 43 8.23 -9.37 7.43
C PRO A 43 7.99 -7.93 7.89
N THR A 44 6.76 -7.46 7.74
CA THR A 44 6.33 -6.10 8.14
C THR A 44 4.92 -6.12 8.70
N VAL A 45 4.64 -5.24 9.66
CA VAL A 45 3.27 -4.90 10.05
C VAL A 45 2.83 -3.76 9.16
N THR A 46 1.92 -4.04 8.23
CA THR A 46 1.38 -3.03 7.32
C THR A 46 0.51 -2.05 8.10
N CYS A 47 -0.45 -2.56 8.89
CA CYS A 47 -1.30 -1.74 9.73
C CYS A 47 -2.11 -2.57 10.74
N VAL A 48 -2.79 -1.87 11.66
CA VAL A 48 -3.74 -2.46 12.62
C VAL A 48 -5.10 -1.75 12.53
N GLN A 49 -6.18 -2.51 12.51
CA GLN A 49 -7.54 -2.00 12.56
C GLN A 49 -8.22 -2.44 13.87
N GLN A 50 -8.62 -1.49 14.71
CA GLN A 50 -9.37 -1.79 15.94
C GLN A 50 -10.87 -1.86 15.66
N ALA A 51 -11.57 -2.75 16.36
CA ALA A 51 -13.02 -2.85 16.35
C ALA A 51 -13.62 -2.31 17.67
N PRO A 52 -14.89 -1.85 17.68
CA PRO A 52 -15.51 -1.24 18.87
C PRO A 52 -15.59 -2.17 20.10
N ASN A 53 -15.62 -3.48 19.88
CA ASN A 53 -15.63 -4.49 20.95
C ASN A 53 -14.22 -4.75 21.56
N GLY A 54 -13.20 -3.99 21.13
CA GLY A 54 -11.82 -4.11 21.57
C GLY A 54 -11.01 -5.21 20.89
N SER A 55 -11.62 -6.06 20.06
CA SER A 55 -10.87 -6.91 19.14
C SER A 55 -10.20 -6.06 18.06
N TRP A 56 -9.21 -6.61 17.38
CA TRP A 56 -8.48 -5.89 16.36
C TRP A 56 -7.94 -6.84 15.31
N THR A 57 -7.68 -6.31 14.12
CA THR A 57 -7.12 -7.05 13.00
C THR A 57 -5.72 -6.53 12.74
N ALA A 58 -4.73 -7.44 12.77
CA ALA A 58 -3.37 -7.16 12.35
C ALA A 58 -3.21 -7.49 10.87
N VAL A 59 -2.66 -6.57 10.08
CA VAL A 59 -2.40 -6.75 8.66
C VAL A 59 -0.89 -6.84 8.45
N PHE A 60 -0.43 -7.95 7.91
CA PHE A 60 0.99 -8.22 7.71
C PHE A 60 1.35 -8.17 6.23
N GLY A 61 2.54 -7.68 5.96
CA GLY A 61 3.14 -7.64 4.62
C GLY A 61 4.55 -8.20 4.66
N TYR A 62 5.17 -8.35 3.50
CA TYR A 62 6.57 -8.79 3.41
C TYR A 62 7.28 -8.14 2.23
N THR A 63 8.61 -8.19 2.25
CA THR A 63 9.45 -7.95 1.09
C THR A 63 10.27 -9.19 0.82
N ASN A 64 10.28 -9.68 -0.42
CA ASN A 64 11.20 -10.70 -0.91
C ASN A 64 12.16 -10.07 -1.92
N THR A 65 13.45 -9.99 -1.58
CA THR A 65 14.49 -9.42 -2.45
C THR A 65 15.14 -10.44 -3.38
N SER A 66 14.79 -11.72 -3.29
CA SER A 66 15.29 -12.75 -4.21
C SER A 66 14.63 -12.63 -5.60
N SER A 67 15.25 -13.23 -6.61
CA SER A 67 14.73 -13.23 -8.00
C SER A 67 13.62 -14.25 -8.25
N SER A 68 13.27 -15.07 -7.26
CA SER A 68 12.28 -16.15 -7.39
C SER A 68 11.36 -16.23 -6.17
N ALA A 69 10.24 -16.93 -6.31
CA ALA A 69 9.39 -17.19 -5.15
C ALA A 69 10.12 -18.10 -4.16
N LEU A 70 9.93 -17.84 -2.87
CA LEU A 70 10.43 -18.66 -1.77
C LEU A 70 9.24 -19.32 -1.07
N THR A 71 9.42 -20.55 -0.63
CA THR A 71 8.39 -21.28 0.12
C THR A 71 8.88 -21.52 1.53
N VAL A 72 8.18 -20.94 2.51
CA VAL A 72 8.41 -21.17 3.94
C VAL A 72 7.11 -21.71 4.53
N ARG A 73 7.10 -23.01 4.81
CA ARG A 73 5.90 -23.67 5.37
C ARG A 73 5.61 -23.13 6.76
N ARG A 74 4.33 -23.14 7.14
CA ARG A 74 3.91 -22.88 8.52
C ARG A 74 4.66 -23.77 9.50
N GLY A 75 5.03 -23.21 10.65
CA GLY A 75 5.87 -23.85 11.67
C GLY A 75 7.06 -22.94 11.98
N GLY A 76 8.13 -23.48 12.58
CA GLY A 76 9.21 -22.69 13.20
C GLY A 76 9.64 -21.40 12.50
N ASP A 77 9.87 -21.42 11.19
CA ASP A 77 10.34 -20.24 10.42
C ASP A 77 9.20 -19.41 9.79
N ASN A 78 7.93 -19.72 10.08
CA ASN A 78 6.74 -19.01 9.62
C ASN A 78 5.58 -19.23 10.63
N ASP A 79 5.74 -18.64 11.81
CA ASP A 79 4.90 -18.92 12.98
C ASP A 79 4.45 -17.64 13.70
N PHE A 80 3.44 -17.79 14.55
CA PHE A 80 2.98 -16.73 15.44
C PHE A 80 3.29 -17.05 16.89
N ASP A 81 3.72 -16.05 17.64
CA ASP A 81 3.61 -16.04 19.08
C ASP A 81 2.49 -15.07 19.50
N PRO A 82 1.45 -15.52 20.21
CA PRO A 82 1.16 -16.92 20.59
C PRO A 82 0.69 -17.83 19.43
N ASP A 83 1.03 -19.12 19.48
CA ASP A 83 0.77 -20.13 18.42
C ASP A 83 -0.70 -20.28 18.03
N ARG A 84 -1.63 -19.88 18.92
CA ARG A 84 -3.08 -19.90 18.63
C ARG A 84 -3.48 -19.04 17.44
N PHE A 85 -2.62 -18.12 17.02
CA PHE A 85 -2.82 -17.25 15.87
C PHE A 85 -2.29 -17.84 14.56
N ASN A 86 -1.67 -19.02 14.60
CA ASN A 86 -1.29 -19.76 13.42
C ASN A 86 -2.51 -20.20 12.60
N GLY A 87 -2.41 -20.07 11.28
CA GLY A 87 -3.43 -20.49 10.31
C GLY A 87 -3.52 -19.52 9.11
N PRO A 88 -3.59 -18.21 9.34
CA PRO A 88 -3.73 -17.24 8.26
C PRO A 88 -2.45 -16.95 7.46
N GLN A 89 -1.24 -17.18 8.01
CA GLN A 89 -0.01 -16.85 7.27
C GLN A 89 0.12 -17.64 5.96
N ILE A 90 0.60 -16.94 4.92
CA ILE A 90 0.92 -17.50 3.61
C ILE A 90 2.22 -18.30 3.67
N GLU A 91 2.41 -19.23 2.76
CA GLU A 91 3.63 -20.05 2.70
C GLU A 91 4.50 -19.80 1.46
N THR A 92 3.98 -19.07 0.47
CA THR A 92 4.70 -18.75 -0.78
C THR A 92 4.88 -17.24 -0.91
N PHE A 93 6.14 -16.80 -0.97
CA PHE A 93 6.55 -15.41 -0.97
C PHE A 93 7.16 -15.06 -2.33
N ARG A 94 6.41 -14.35 -3.18
CA ARG A 94 6.88 -13.94 -4.51
C ARG A 94 7.85 -12.75 -4.41
N PRO A 95 8.77 -12.56 -5.38
CA PRO A 95 9.65 -11.39 -5.40
C PRO A 95 8.88 -10.07 -5.34
N GLY A 96 9.39 -9.10 -4.59
CA GLY A 96 8.82 -7.76 -4.44
C GLY A 96 8.32 -7.44 -3.04
N ALA A 97 7.71 -6.27 -2.88
CA ALA A 97 7.14 -5.78 -1.63
C ALA A 97 5.61 -5.86 -1.70
N TYR A 98 5.01 -6.56 -0.74
CA TYR A 98 3.59 -6.80 -0.64
C TYR A 98 3.08 -6.28 0.71
N GLN A 99 2.33 -5.18 0.68
CA GLN A 99 1.61 -4.67 1.84
C GLN A 99 0.29 -5.42 1.97
N GLY A 100 -0.06 -5.88 3.18
CA GLY A 100 -1.30 -6.62 3.42
C GLY A 100 -1.40 -7.95 2.68
N ALA A 101 -0.35 -8.76 2.76
CA ALA A 101 -0.31 -10.11 2.22
C ALA A 101 -1.32 -11.06 2.88
N PHE A 102 -1.59 -10.86 4.18
CA PHE A 102 -2.63 -11.56 4.94
C PHE A 102 -2.99 -10.77 6.20
N SER A 103 -4.05 -11.21 6.90
CA SER A 103 -4.50 -10.58 8.15
C SER A 103 -4.86 -11.60 9.22
N VAL A 104 -4.74 -11.20 10.49
CA VAL A 104 -5.06 -12.01 11.66
C VAL A 104 -6.04 -11.26 12.56
N SER A 105 -7.17 -11.90 12.88
CA SER A 105 -8.13 -11.38 13.86
C SER A 105 -7.69 -11.71 15.28
N VAL A 106 -7.54 -10.69 16.11
CA VAL A 106 -7.02 -10.77 17.46
C VAL A 106 -8.09 -10.38 18.48
N PRO A 107 -8.46 -11.28 19.42
CA PRO A 107 -9.40 -10.95 20.49
C PRO A 107 -8.89 -9.82 21.40
N SER A 108 -9.82 -9.12 22.06
CA SER A 108 -9.51 -7.97 22.93
C SER A 108 -8.58 -8.26 24.10
N GLY A 109 -8.47 -9.53 24.52
CA GLY A 109 -7.56 -9.98 25.57
C GLY A 109 -6.06 -9.94 25.23
N TYR A 110 -5.70 -9.69 23.96
CA TYR A 110 -4.31 -9.60 23.52
C TYR A 110 -3.99 -8.18 23.06
N SER A 111 -2.90 -7.61 23.57
CA SER A 111 -2.41 -6.28 23.17
C SER A 111 -1.40 -6.33 22.03
N SER A 112 -0.82 -7.50 21.75
CA SER A 112 0.11 -7.72 20.65
C SER A 112 0.15 -9.17 20.21
N ILE A 113 0.59 -9.38 18.97
CA ILE A 113 0.98 -10.69 18.41
C ILE A 113 2.28 -10.51 17.62
N GLN A 114 3.13 -11.53 17.59
CA GLN A 114 4.38 -11.52 16.85
C GLN A 114 4.34 -12.54 15.73
N TRP A 115 4.73 -12.14 14.53
CA TRP A 115 4.94 -13.03 13.40
C TRP A 115 6.44 -13.23 13.19
N GLU A 116 6.85 -14.50 13.14
CA GLU A 116 8.19 -14.95 12.78
C GLU A 116 8.20 -15.36 11.30
N LEU A 117 9.19 -14.89 10.56
CA LEU A 117 9.46 -15.28 9.19
C LEU A 117 10.97 -15.37 8.98
N GLY A 118 11.48 -16.60 8.84
CA GLY A 118 12.91 -16.87 8.81
C GLY A 118 13.60 -16.40 10.08
N ASP A 119 14.70 -15.66 9.93
CA ASP A 119 15.44 -15.11 11.07
C ASP A 119 14.83 -13.80 11.65
N ARG A 120 13.73 -13.33 11.07
CA ARG A 120 13.10 -12.05 11.41
C ARG A 120 11.78 -12.23 12.13
N ARG A 121 11.49 -11.26 13.00
CA ARG A 121 10.25 -11.18 13.75
C ARG A 121 9.69 -9.77 13.67
N VAL A 122 8.37 -9.67 13.57
CA VAL A 122 7.67 -8.39 13.64
C VAL A 122 6.47 -8.49 14.58
N THR A 123 6.31 -7.49 15.44
CA THR A 123 5.22 -7.46 16.42
C THR A 123 4.19 -6.41 16.04
N ALA A 124 2.95 -6.85 15.85
CA ALA A 124 1.81 -5.96 15.75
C ALA A 124 1.33 -5.61 17.16
N TYR A 125 1.15 -4.33 17.43
CA TYR A 125 0.59 -3.82 18.69
C TYR A 125 -0.76 -3.18 18.42
N ARG A 126 -1.78 -3.56 19.18
CA ARG A 126 -3.14 -3.01 19.06
C ARG A 126 -3.14 -1.48 19.02
N ASP A 127 -2.43 -0.86 19.96
CA ASP A 127 -2.52 0.57 20.26
C ASP A 127 -1.28 1.38 19.80
N ARG A 128 -0.24 0.73 19.28
CA ARG A 128 1.05 1.38 18.92
C ARG A 128 1.47 1.18 17.46
N SER A 129 0.93 0.18 16.78
CA SER A 129 1.17 0.03 15.34
C SER A 129 0.39 1.07 14.55
N THR A 130 0.89 1.39 13.36
CA THR A 130 0.23 2.31 12.43
C THR A 130 -1.22 1.86 12.20
N PRO A 131 -2.22 2.72 12.44
CA PRO A 131 -3.60 2.36 12.16
C PRO A 131 -3.77 2.14 10.66
N CYS A 132 -4.62 1.18 10.28
CA CYS A 132 -4.99 1.05 8.88
C CYS A 132 -5.57 2.39 8.41
N PRO A 133 -5.23 2.84 7.19
CA PRO A 133 -5.85 4.03 6.66
C PRO A 133 -7.36 3.84 6.77
N ALA A 134 -8.04 4.89 7.23
CA ALA A 134 -9.47 4.96 7.06
C ALA A 134 -9.69 5.01 5.55
N SER A 135 -9.71 3.85 4.91
CA SER A 135 -10.14 3.73 3.52
C SER A 135 -11.45 4.50 3.48
N THR A 136 -11.43 5.64 2.80
CA THR A 136 -12.65 6.38 2.48
C THR A 136 -13.52 5.37 1.74
N GLU A 137 -14.57 4.91 2.43
CA GLU A 137 -15.35 3.72 2.11
C GLU A 137 -14.54 2.45 1.80
N LEU A 138 -14.66 1.45 2.66
CA LEU A 138 -14.88 0.12 2.12
C LEU A 138 -16.24 0.15 1.40
N PRO A 139 -16.36 -0.13 0.09
CA PRO A 139 -17.64 -0.40 -0.55
C PRO A 139 -18.32 -1.69 -0.04
N ALA A 140 -17.89 -2.24 1.10
CA ALA A 140 -18.32 -3.52 1.63
C ALA A 140 -18.63 -3.51 3.15
N ASP A 141 -18.53 -2.36 3.84
CA ASP A 141 -19.38 -2.14 5.02
C ASP A 141 -20.74 -1.67 4.45
N GLY A 142 -21.58 -2.53 3.91
CA GLY A 142 -22.22 -3.56 4.73
C GLY A 142 -23.19 -2.97 5.77
N ASN A 143 -23.22 -1.65 5.94
CA ASN A 143 -24.27 -0.93 6.65
C ASN A 143 -25.38 -0.62 5.64
N GLY A 144 -26.25 -1.61 5.45
CA GLY A 144 -27.46 -1.56 4.62
C GLY A 144 -28.53 -0.56 5.07
N LEU A 145 -28.15 0.68 5.39
CA LEU A 145 -29.08 1.79 5.70
C LEU A 145 -28.67 3.13 5.06
N GLY A 146 -27.48 3.24 4.44
CA GLY A 146 -26.97 4.52 3.90
C GLY A 146 -27.50 4.93 2.52
N ILE A 147 -27.93 3.98 1.67
CA ILE A 147 -28.35 4.27 0.27
C ILE A 147 -29.87 4.30 0.08
N VAL A 148 -30.68 4.08 1.12
CA VAL A 148 -32.15 4.06 0.96
C VAL A 148 -32.79 5.46 1.03
N ILE A 149 -32.11 6.45 1.63
CA ILE A 149 -32.72 7.79 1.81
C ILE A 149 -32.74 8.59 0.50
N ALA A 150 -31.84 8.31 -0.46
CA ALA A 150 -31.87 8.98 -1.76
C ALA A 150 -32.92 8.44 -2.75
N LEU A 151 -33.38 7.18 -2.58
CA LEU A 151 -34.36 6.56 -3.48
C LEU A 151 -35.81 6.67 -2.98
N ALA A 152 -36.03 6.87 -1.67
CA ALA A 152 -37.38 7.07 -1.13
C ALA A 152 -37.99 8.44 -1.48
N ALA A 153 -37.16 9.49 -1.64
CA ALA A 153 -37.65 10.83 -1.97
C ALA A 153 -38.20 10.92 -3.42
N SER A 154 -37.60 10.20 -4.37
CA SER A 154 -38.00 10.24 -5.79
C SER A 154 -39.33 9.53 -6.04
N GLY A 155 -39.63 8.46 -5.31
CA GLY A 155 -40.90 7.73 -5.40
C GLY A 155 -42.10 8.55 -4.89
N ALA A 156 -41.91 9.33 -3.83
CA ALA A 156 -42.97 10.17 -3.27
C ALA A 156 -43.35 11.34 -4.21
N VAL A 157 -42.38 11.94 -4.90
CA VAL A 157 -42.64 13.04 -5.84
C VAL A 157 -43.32 12.53 -7.12
N ALA A 158 -42.85 11.40 -7.68
CA ALA A 158 -43.47 10.80 -8.87
C ALA A 158 -44.89 10.27 -8.57
N GLY A 159 -45.08 9.54 -7.45
CA GLY A 159 -46.39 9.01 -7.06
C GLY A 159 -47.40 10.10 -6.70
N GLY A 160 -46.98 11.15 -5.97
CA GLY A 160 -47.83 12.27 -5.61
C GLY A 160 -48.32 13.09 -6.82
N SER A 161 -47.44 13.33 -7.80
CA SER A 161 -47.81 14.06 -9.02
C SER A 161 -48.81 13.30 -9.88
N MET A 162 -48.68 11.98 -9.98
CA MET A 162 -49.59 11.13 -10.74
C MET A 162 -50.97 11.01 -10.08
N TRP A 163 -51.05 10.91 -8.76
CA TRP A 163 -52.32 10.91 -8.01
C TRP A 163 -53.07 12.23 -8.14
N LEU A 164 -52.36 13.38 -8.05
CA LEU A 164 -52.98 14.70 -8.24
C LEU A 164 -53.48 14.91 -9.67
N ALA A 165 -52.75 14.41 -10.68
CA ALA A 165 -53.19 14.47 -12.07
C ALA A 165 -54.45 13.62 -12.31
N GLN A 166 -54.51 12.39 -11.77
CA GLN A 166 -55.68 11.52 -11.86
C GLN A 166 -56.91 12.09 -11.14
N ARG A 167 -56.74 12.72 -9.97
CA ARG A 167 -57.87 13.40 -9.29
C ARG A 167 -58.42 14.54 -10.13
N ARG A 168 -57.57 15.33 -10.77
CA ARG A 168 -58.01 16.43 -11.65
C ARG A 168 -58.78 15.93 -12.87
N THR A 169 -58.35 14.83 -13.48
CA THR A 169 -59.09 14.25 -14.62
C THR A 169 -60.43 13.66 -14.18
N GLN A 170 -60.49 12.97 -13.03
CA GLN A 170 -61.75 12.46 -12.48
C GLN A 170 -62.74 13.57 -12.11
N HIS A 171 -62.29 14.66 -11.47
CA HIS A 171 -63.16 15.80 -11.19
C HIS A 171 -63.66 16.49 -12.45
N ARG A 172 -62.81 16.65 -13.48
CA ARG A 172 -63.23 17.20 -14.78
C ARG A 172 -64.23 16.30 -15.49
N ALA A 173 -64.02 14.99 -15.46
CA ALA A 173 -64.95 14.01 -16.01
C ALA A 173 -66.30 14.04 -15.26
N ALA A 174 -66.28 14.16 -13.93
CA ALA A 174 -67.49 14.26 -13.11
C ALA A 174 -68.25 15.58 -13.37
N LEU A 175 -67.56 16.70 -13.51
CA LEU A 175 -68.17 18.00 -13.86
C LEU A 175 -68.73 18.01 -15.29
N ALA A 176 -68.03 17.38 -16.24
CA ALA A 176 -68.51 17.23 -17.61
C ALA A 176 -69.75 16.31 -17.69
N ALA A 177 -69.76 15.21 -16.93
CA ALA A 177 -70.92 14.31 -16.84
C ALA A 177 -72.14 14.98 -16.17
N ALA A 178 -71.91 15.86 -15.19
CA ALA A 178 -72.97 16.65 -14.56
C ALA A 178 -73.54 17.73 -15.51
N ALA A 179 -72.75 18.27 -16.43
CA ALA A 179 -73.18 19.29 -17.39
C ALA A 179 -73.96 18.73 -18.60
N THR A 180 -73.94 17.41 -18.82
CA THR A 180 -74.68 16.73 -19.91
C THR A 180 -76.01 16.11 -19.44
N ALA A 181 -76.40 16.33 -18.18
CA ALA A 181 -77.60 15.76 -17.56
C ALA A 181 -78.76 16.77 -17.38
N ASP A 182 -78.61 18.00 -17.88
CA ASP A 182 -79.68 18.99 -18.12
C ASP A 182 -80.01 19.02 -19.63
#